data_AF-A0A5C5CBC6-F1
#
_entry.id   AF-A0A5C5CBC6-F1
#
_cell.length_a   1.000
_cell.length_b   1.000
_cell.length_c   1.000
_cell.angle_alpha   90.00
_cell.angle_beta   90.00
_cell.angle_gamma   90.00
#
_symmetry.space_group_name_H-M   'P 1'
#
loop_
_entity.id
_entity.type
_entity.pdbx_description
1 polymer ?
#
loop_
_entity_poly.entity_id
_entity_poly.type
_entity_poly.pdbx_seq_one_letter_code
_entity_poly.pdbx_strand_id
1 'polypeptide(L)'
;MTLFVNVGVLPPDVALYGILALSFYFVFLVRRNRMLLYVFMIIAYANYSICYANYLNPLSGTMFTGYAGTTLFWSGINALLLFMSVLLLFFPHEIRCFGLGDRYFRQRPCNSPLVVALSILLVVILVYGFGRPDSIGGDRGSPSALYEYSTIFFIVGFWFAGEKRWSNNVLTIILLCYAAQNLVYGGRVSALQLLTILFFIRGSHLVGWKVIAPCAICGLILMTLIGNLRTTIWDSSMQDVVESVMYNIGRGFAWDTAYSSWHTSMTFLDFDQVVGEQGRQYYLQQWLLSIVLGGSSVADSQLAFVTRQFYPHWFGGVYPIFFQFYLGVIGTILSAAWIAVLMRLVNKSASSAGVEGTLTQDLRALCMLYVVISVPRWYLYTPSQVTRGLLLCFVVSMVLLLVDKLMSSGSMQLKNARNKKAIELRRYIESS
;
A
#
# COMPACT_ATOMS: atom_id res chain seq x y z
N MET A 1 30.25 24.06 -0.35
CA MET A 1 30.50 23.65 -1.76
C MET A 1 29.35 22.74 -2.16
N THR A 2 28.36 23.30 -2.84
CA THR A 2 27.12 22.65 -3.26
C THR A 2 27.41 21.67 -4.39
N LEU A 3 27.49 20.39 -4.07
CA LEU A 3 27.52 19.31 -5.04
C LEU A 3 26.09 19.05 -5.53
N PHE A 4 25.45 20.08 -6.10
CA PHE A 4 24.38 19.86 -7.06
C PHE A 4 25.08 19.31 -8.30
N VAL A 5 25.17 17.98 -8.38
CA VAL A 5 25.32 17.34 -9.68
C VAL A 5 24.11 17.79 -10.47
N ASN A 6 24.31 18.78 -11.36
CA ASN A 6 23.47 18.99 -12.52
C ASN A 6 23.60 17.70 -13.35
N VAL A 7 22.91 16.65 -12.90
CA VAL A 7 22.59 15.52 -13.75
C VAL A 7 21.85 16.16 -14.91
N GLY A 8 22.44 16.09 -16.11
CA GLY A 8 21.96 16.82 -17.28
C GLY A 8 20.45 16.78 -17.33
N VAL A 9 19.83 17.95 -17.19
CA VAL A 9 18.38 18.09 -17.23
C VAL A 9 17.97 17.64 -18.61
N LEU A 10 17.43 16.42 -18.72
CA LEU A 10 16.89 15.95 -19.98
C LEU A 10 15.76 16.90 -20.38
N PRO A 11 15.57 17.16 -21.68
CA PRO A 11 14.41 17.90 -22.14
C PRO A 11 13.14 17.27 -21.53
N PRO A 12 12.18 18.07 -21.06
CA PRO A 12 11.05 17.53 -20.32
C PRO A 12 10.24 16.46 -21.05
N ASP A 13 10.11 16.61 -22.37
CA ASP A 13 9.48 15.61 -23.23
C ASP A 13 10.16 14.24 -23.09
N VAL A 14 11.49 14.23 -23.15
CA VAL A 14 12.30 13.00 -23.06
C VAL A 14 12.10 12.35 -21.70
N ALA A 15 12.08 13.15 -20.62
CA ALA A 15 11.88 12.63 -19.29
C ALA A 15 10.46 12.06 -19.10
N LEU A 16 9.44 12.74 -19.63
CA LEU A 16 8.05 12.32 -19.53
C LEU A 16 7.78 11.04 -20.32
N TYR A 17 8.17 10.99 -21.60
CA TYR A 17 8.04 9.78 -22.41
C TYR A 17 8.89 8.64 -21.85
N GLY A 18 10.06 8.94 -21.29
CA GLY A 18 10.90 7.98 -20.57
C GLY A 18 10.19 7.37 -19.36
N ILE A 19 9.53 8.18 -18.52
CA ILE A 19 8.77 7.70 -17.36
C ILE A 19 7.62 6.78 -17.80
N LEU A 20 6.86 7.19 -18.82
CA LEU A 20 5.75 6.39 -19.35
C LEU A 20 6.26 5.07 -19.94
N ALA A 21 7.29 5.12 -20.79
CA ALA A 21 7.90 3.94 -21.40
C ALA A 21 8.42 2.97 -20.33
N LEU A 22 9.18 3.45 -19.33
CA LEU A 22 9.66 2.63 -18.22
C LEU A 22 8.50 2.04 -17.40
N SER A 23 7.46 2.82 -17.13
CA SER A 23 6.29 2.36 -16.38
C SER A 23 5.58 1.20 -17.09
N PHE A 24 5.33 1.33 -18.40
CA PHE A 24 4.74 0.25 -19.20
C PHE A 24 5.68 -0.94 -19.37
N TYR A 25 6.99 -0.68 -19.54
CA TYR A 25 8.00 -1.72 -19.60
C TYR A 25 8.00 -2.58 -18.33
N PHE A 26 7.94 -1.98 -17.15
CA PHE A 26 7.84 -2.73 -15.90
C PHE A 26 6.58 -3.61 -15.86
N VAL A 27 5.41 -3.05 -16.17
CA VAL A 27 4.15 -3.82 -16.21
C VAL A 27 4.28 -5.03 -17.13
N PHE A 28 4.89 -4.85 -18.31
CA PHE A 28 5.16 -5.96 -19.22
C PHE A 28 6.17 -6.95 -18.62
N LEU A 29 7.29 -6.49 -18.07
CA LEU A 29 8.34 -7.31 -17.48
C LEU A 29 7.78 -8.23 -16.38
N VAL A 30 6.91 -7.71 -15.52
CA VAL A 30 6.36 -8.43 -14.37
C VAL A 30 5.04 -9.16 -14.62
N ARG A 31 4.53 -9.17 -15.86
CA ARG A 31 3.20 -9.71 -16.22
C ARG A 31 2.91 -11.14 -15.76
N ARG A 32 3.93 -11.95 -15.49
CA ARG A 32 3.80 -13.34 -15.01
C ARG A 32 3.76 -13.48 -13.49
N ASN A 33 3.95 -12.39 -12.74
CA ASN A 33 3.90 -12.36 -11.29
C ASN A 33 2.80 -11.39 -10.83
N ARG A 34 1.66 -11.89 -10.36
CA ARG A 34 0.49 -11.04 -10.05
C ARG A 34 0.73 -10.00 -8.96
N MET A 35 1.59 -10.29 -7.97
CA MET A 35 1.90 -9.33 -6.91
C MET A 35 2.68 -8.14 -7.46
N LEU A 36 3.75 -8.43 -8.20
CA LEU A 36 4.54 -7.37 -8.85
C LEU A 36 3.71 -6.65 -9.92
N LEU A 37 2.90 -7.38 -10.70
CA LEU A 37 2.00 -6.80 -11.71
C LEU A 37 1.06 -5.77 -11.08
N TYR A 38 0.44 -6.10 -9.95
CA TYR A 38 -0.40 -5.16 -9.22
C TYR A 38 0.38 -3.90 -8.80
N VAL A 39 1.56 -4.06 -8.20
CA VAL A 39 2.43 -2.94 -7.79
C VAL A 39 2.74 -2.02 -8.96
N PHE A 40 3.23 -2.60 -10.07
CA PHE A 40 3.65 -1.81 -11.22
C PHE A 40 2.48 -1.24 -12.03
N MET A 41 1.29 -1.84 -11.98
CA MET A 41 0.09 -1.22 -12.53
C MET A 41 -0.34 0.02 -11.77
N ILE A 42 -0.27 0.00 -10.43
CA ILE A 42 -0.56 1.19 -9.62
C ILE A 42 0.47 2.30 -9.87
N ILE A 43 1.76 1.96 -9.90
CA ILE A 43 2.83 2.92 -10.21
C ILE A 43 2.66 3.49 -11.62
N ALA A 44 2.40 2.64 -12.61
CA ALA A 44 2.21 3.08 -13.99
C ALA A 44 1.01 4.02 -14.13
N TYR A 45 -0.11 3.69 -13.47
CA TYR A 45 -1.30 4.54 -13.51
C TYR A 45 -1.09 5.88 -12.78
N ALA A 46 -0.40 5.86 -11.64
CA ALA A 46 0.00 7.08 -10.95
C ALA A 46 0.90 7.97 -11.83
N ASN A 47 1.94 7.39 -12.44
CA ASN A 47 2.86 8.12 -13.32
C ASN A 47 2.15 8.65 -14.57
N TYR A 48 1.30 7.85 -15.21
CA TYR A 48 0.44 8.28 -16.30
C TYR A 48 -0.40 9.49 -15.89
N SER A 49 -1.06 9.42 -14.73
CA SER A 49 -1.94 10.48 -14.25
C SER A 49 -1.19 11.78 -13.97
N ILE A 50 0.03 11.70 -13.44
CA ILE A 50 0.91 12.85 -13.20
C ILE A 50 1.32 13.49 -14.54
N CYS A 51 1.82 12.68 -15.48
CA CYS A 51 2.27 13.14 -16.79
C CYS A 51 1.11 13.71 -17.63
N TYR A 52 -0.05 13.05 -17.59
CA TYR A 52 -1.23 13.49 -18.33
C TYR A 52 -1.75 14.82 -17.80
N ALA A 53 -2.04 14.89 -16.50
CA ALA A 53 -2.71 16.03 -15.89
C ALA A 53 -1.87 17.31 -15.85
N ASN A 54 -0.54 17.19 -15.82
CA ASN A 54 0.35 18.35 -15.71
C ASN A 54 1.04 18.73 -17.04
N TYR A 55 1.02 17.86 -18.06
CA TYR A 55 1.79 18.08 -19.28
C TYR A 55 1.07 17.70 -20.57
N LEU A 56 0.63 16.46 -20.74
CA LEU A 56 0.04 16.01 -22.02
C LEU A 56 -1.30 16.70 -22.32
N ASN A 57 -2.12 16.88 -21.28
CA ASN A 57 -3.35 17.65 -21.35
C ASN A 57 -3.54 18.37 -20.00
N PRO A 58 -2.85 19.51 -19.81
CA PRO A 58 -2.84 20.21 -18.54
C PRO A 58 -4.27 20.55 -18.10
N LEU A 59 -4.67 20.01 -16.95
CA LEU A 59 -6.02 20.22 -16.45
C LEU A 59 -6.13 21.64 -15.92
N SER A 60 -6.98 22.46 -16.55
CA SER A 60 -7.27 23.82 -16.13
C SER A 60 -8.31 23.84 -15.00
N GLY A 61 -8.32 24.92 -14.20
CA GLY A 61 -9.28 25.10 -13.12
C GLY A 61 -9.03 24.27 -11.86
N THR A 62 -7.85 23.66 -11.72
CA THR A 62 -7.43 22.98 -10.49
C THR A 62 -6.14 23.57 -9.95
N MET A 63 -6.03 23.71 -8.63
CA MET A 63 -4.78 24.13 -7.97
C MET A 63 -3.65 23.11 -8.16
N PHE A 64 -3.98 21.84 -8.43
CA PHE A 64 -3.02 20.74 -8.45
C PHE A 64 -2.11 20.69 -9.69
N THR A 65 -2.36 21.55 -10.67
CA THR A 65 -1.52 21.72 -11.87
C THR A 65 -0.78 23.05 -11.85
N GLY A 66 -0.80 23.78 -10.72
CA GLY A 66 -0.26 25.13 -10.61
C GLY A 66 1.27 25.22 -10.83
N TYR A 67 2.01 24.13 -10.58
CA TYR A 67 3.45 24.07 -10.84
C TYR A 67 3.80 23.59 -12.26
N ALA A 68 2.82 23.26 -13.11
CA ALA A 68 3.08 22.81 -14.48
C ALA A 68 3.93 23.84 -15.26
N GLY A 69 4.95 23.36 -15.96
CA GLY A 69 5.86 24.21 -16.74
C GLY A 69 6.94 24.96 -15.94
N THR A 70 6.93 24.87 -14.60
CA THR A 70 7.94 25.53 -13.75
C THR A 70 9.25 24.73 -13.65
N THR A 71 10.32 25.39 -13.24
CA THR A 71 11.62 24.73 -12.95
C THR A 71 11.51 23.66 -11.86
N LEU A 72 10.64 23.86 -10.86
CA LEU A 72 10.34 22.88 -9.82
C LEU A 72 9.74 21.61 -10.43
N PHE A 73 8.80 21.75 -11.35
CA PHE A 73 8.21 20.62 -12.07
C PHE A 73 9.27 19.83 -12.85
N TRP A 74 10.20 20.51 -13.53
CA TRP A 74 11.30 19.87 -14.24
C TRP A 74 12.25 19.11 -13.31
N SER A 75 12.60 19.69 -12.16
CA SER A 75 13.39 19.01 -11.14
C SER A 75 12.66 17.75 -10.62
N GLY A 76 11.36 17.86 -10.37
CA GLY A 76 10.51 16.75 -9.95
C GLY A 76 10.48 15.62 -10.96
N ILE A 77 10.17 15.92 -12.24
CA ILE A 77 10.10 14.93 -13.32
C ILE A 77 11.44 14.22 -13.51
N ASN A 78 12.57 14.93 -13.46
CA ASN A 78 13.88 14.30 -13.56
C ASN A 78 14.18 13.38 -12.37
N ALA A 79 13.79 13.76 -11.14
CA ALA A 79 13.93 12.88 -9.98
C ALA A 79 13.06 11.62 -10.13
N LEU A 80 11.84 11.75 -10.67
CA LEU A 80 10.97 10.61 -10.93
C LEU A 80 11.54 9.68 -12.02
N LEU A 81 12.08 10.23 -13.11
CA LEU A 81 12.76 9.44 -14.14
C LEU A 81 13.99 8.73 -13.60
N LEU A 82 14.81 9.43 -12.82
CA LEU A 82 15.99 8.86 -12.17
C LEU A 82 15.57 7.68 -11.28
N PHE A 83 14.54 7.85 -10.45
CA PHE A 83 13.98 6.79 -9.62
C PHE A 83 13.60 5.56 -10.45
N MET A 84 12.82 5.74 -11.53
CA MET A 84 12.39 4.64 -12.40
C MET A 84 13.57 3.95 -13.09
N SER A 85 14.60 4.71 -13.48
CA SER A 85 15.79 4.20 -14.17
C SER A 85 16.69 3.39 -13.23
N VAL A 86 16.93 3.90 -12.02
CA VAL A 86 17.70 3.20 -10.98
C VAL A 86 16.94 1.96 -10.49
N LEU A 87 15.62 2.06 -10.34
CA LEU A 87 14.78 0.91 -9.99
C LEU A 87 14.91 -0.20 -11.03
N LEU A 88 15.02 0.14 -12.32
CA LEU A 88 15.22 -0.83 -13.39
C LEU A 88 16.60 -1.49 -13.30
N LEU A 89 17.65 -0.70 -13.07
CA LEU A 89 19.02 -1.19 -12.93
C LEU A 89 19.15 -2.22 -11.79
N PHE A 90 18.48 -1.97 -10.65
CA PHE A 90 18.50 -2.86 -9.50
C PHE A 90 17.30 -3.82 -9.45
N PHE A 91 16.52 -3.95 -10.52
CA PHE A 91 15.36 -4.83 -10.55
C PHE A 91 15.78 -6.31 -10.53
N PRO A 92 14.98 -7.26 -9.99
CA PRO A 92 15.27 -8.68 -10.14
C PRO A 92 15.40 -9.08 -11.62
N HIS A 93 16.54 -9.68 -11.99
CA HIS A 93 16.80 -10.18 -13.35
C HIS A 93 15.83 -11.28 -13.78
N GLU A 94 15.47 -12.17 -12.85
CA GLU A 94 14.53 -13.26 -13.11
C GLU A 94 13.21 -13.02 -12.38
N ILE A 95 12.12 -12.91 -13.15
CA ILE A 95 10.77 -12.77 -12.60
C ILE A 95 10.17 -14.16 -12.40
N ARG A 96 9.90 -14.49 -11.15
CA ARG A 96 9.32 -15.78 -10.78
C ARG A 96 7.82 -15.76 -11.05
N CYS A 97 7.34 -16.83 -11.68
CA CYS A 97 5.92 -16.97 -12.00
C CYS A 97 5.08 -17.12 -10.72
N PHE A 98 3.96 -16.38 -10.67
CA PHE A 98 2.90 -16.54 -9.67
C PHE A 98 1.58 -16.20 -10.36
N GLY A 99 0.92 -17.24 -10.87
CA GLY A 99 -0.11 -17.14 -11.89
C GLY A 99 -1.38 -17.93 -11.57
N LEU A 100 -2.18 -18.19 -12.60
CA LEU A 100 -3.46 -18.88 -12.47
C LEU A 100 -3.29 -20.22 -11.72
N GLY A 101 -4.18 -20.51 -10.76
CA GLY A 101 -4.11 -21.69 -9.91
C GLY A 101 -3.21 -21.57 -8.68
N ASP A 102 -2.31 -20.58 -8.63
CA ASP A 102 -1.49 -20.33 -7.45
C ASP A 102 -2.29 -19.59 -6.38
N ARG A 103 -2.38 -20.17 -5.17
CA ARG A 103 -2.94 -19.49 -4.00
C ARG A 103 -1.81 -18.93 -3.17
N TYR A 104 -2.00 -17.72 -2.65
CA TYR A 104 -0.97 -17.07 -1.85
C TYR A 104 -0.78 -17.74 -0.48
N PHE A 105 -1.89 -18.05 0.18
CA PHE A 105 -1.92 -18.92 1.36
C PHE A 105 -2.51 -20.26 0.94
N ARG A 106 -1.71 -21.34 0.88
CA ARG A 106 -2.21 -22.71 0.63
C ARG A 106 -2.23 -23.52 1.92
N GLN A 107 -3.30 -24.30 2.13
CA GLN A 107 -3.35 -25.50 2.97
C GLN A 107 -2.72 -25.35 4.37
N ARG A 108 -3.07 -24.25 5.08
CA ARG A 108 -2.64 -24.06 6.46
C ARG A 108 -3.71 -24.48 7.47
N PRO A 109 -3.31 -25.10 8.59
CA PRO A 109 -4.22 -25.35 9.70
C PRO A 109 -4.70 -24.02 10.29
N CYS A 110 -5.94 -24.00 10.76
CA CYS A 110 -6.51 -22.82 11.39
C CYS A 110 -6.16 -22.78 12.89
N ASN A 111 -5.58 -21.67 13.35
CA ASN A 111 -5.51 -21.35 14.77
C ASN A 111 -6.76 -20.54 15.16
N SER A 112 -7.83 -21.25 15.54
CA SER A 112 -9.13 -20.62 15.84
C SER A 112 -9.06 -19.59 16.99
N PRO A 113 -8.37 -19.83 18.12
CA PRO A 113 -8.24 -18.82 19.18
C PRO A 113 -7.61 -17.51 18.70
N LEU A 114 -6.50 -17.56 17.94
CA LEU A 114 -5.88 -16.36 17.40
C LEU A 114 -6.81 -15.61 16.45
N VAL A 115 -7.54 -16.32 15.59
CA VAL A 115 -8.51 -15.70 14.69
C VAL A 115 -9.64 -15.02 15.45
N VAL A 116 -10.16 -15.64 16.52
CA VAL A 116 -11.21 -15.01 17.34
C VAL A 116 -10.67 -13.75 18.01
N ALA A 117 -9.48 -13.80 18.62
CA ALA A 117 -8.86 -12.64 19.25
C ALA A 117 -8.65 -11.48 18.25
N LEU A 118 -8.13 -11.78 17.05
CA LEU A 118 -7.95 -10.79 15.98
C LEU A 118 -9.29 -10.24 15.47
N SER A 119 -10.33 -11.08 15.39
CA SER A 119 -11.67 -10.64 14.96
C SER A 119 -12.28 -9.67 15.97
N ILE A 120 -12.15 -9.95 17.27
CA ILE A 120 -12.61 -9.04 18.34
C ILE A 120 -11.84 -7.71 18.25
N LEU A 121 -10.51 -7.76 18.15
CA LEU A 121 -9.68 -6.56 18.00
C LEU A 121 -10.10 -5.72 16.78
N LEU A 122 -10.32 -6.36 15.63
CA LEU A 122 -10.75 -5.69 14.40
C LEU A 122 -12.14 -5.05 14.54
N VAL A 123 -13.07 -5.68 15.25
CA VAL A 123 -14.39 -5.09 15.52
C VAL A 123 -14.27 -3.87 16.45
N VAL A 124 -13.45 -3.96 17.50
CA VAL A 124 -13.17 -2.81 18.39
C VAL A 124 -12.59 -1.64 17.59
N ILE A 125 -11.59 -1.90 16.74
CA ILE A 125 -10.99 -0.86 15.88
C ILE A 125 -12.02 -0.32 14.87
N LEU A 126 -12.93 -1.13 14.35
CA LEU A 126 -13.96 -0.68 13.40
C LEU A 126 -14.89 0.36 14.03
N VAL A 127 -15.30 0.10 15.27
CA VAL A 127 -16.27 0.92 16.00
C VAL A 127 -15.61 2.21 16.51
N TYR A 128 -14.45 2.09 17.17
CA TYR A 128 -13.82 3.17 17.92
C TYR A 128 -12.63 3.82 17.22
N GLY A 129 -12.00 3.14 16.25
CA GLY A 129 -10.83 3.64 15.55
C GLY A 129 -11.13 4.64 14.44
N PHE A 130 -12.39 4.99 14.21
CA PHE A 130 -12.81 5.84 13.09
C PHE A 130 -13.75 6.95 13.55
N GLY A 131 -13.33 8.20 13.39
CA GLY A 131 -14.17 9.38 13.60
C GLY A 131 -15.17 9.53 12.46
N ARG A 132 -16.47 9.44 12.78
CA ARG A 132 -17.56 9.63 11.82
C ARG A 132 -18.07 11.07 11.95
N PRO A 133 -18.19 11.82 10.84
CA PRO A 133 -18.83 13.12 10.86
C PRO A 133 -20.33 12.99 11.13
N ASP A 134 -20.94 14.05 11.65
CA ASP A 134 -22.36 14.09 12.08
C ASP A 134 -23.34 13.91 10.90
N SER A 135 -22.91 14.22 9.67
CA SER A 135 -23.69 14.03 8.44
C SER A 135 -22.96 13.16 7.42
N ILE A 136 -23.69 12.22 6.82
CA ILE A 136 -23.21 11.43 5.69
C ILE A 136 -23.17 12.34 4.46
N GLY A 137 -22.01 12.42 3.81
CA GLY A 137 -21.81 13.23 2.60
C GLY A 137 -21.29 14.65 2.84
N GLY A 138 -21.25 15.14 4.09
CA GLY A 138 -20.60 16.40 4.44
C GLY A 138 -19.08 16.26 4.48
N ASP A 139 -18.56 15.92 5.66
CA ASP A 139 -17.11 15.84 5.89
C ASP A 139 -16.51 14.46 5.56
N ARG A 140 -15.18 14.41 5.45
CA ARG A 140 -14.43 13.14 5.35
C ARG A 140 -14.32 12.49 6.72
N GLY A 141 -14.42 11.16 6.76
CA GLY A 141 -14.14 10.42 7.98
C GLY A 141 -12.66 10.55 8.38
N SER A 142 -12.40 10.50 9.68
CA SER A 142 -11.05 10.64 10.24
C SER A 142 -10.58 9.30 10.80
N PRO A 143 -9.83 8.49 10.02
CA PRO A 143 -9.27 7.24 10.51
C PRO A 143 -8.13 7.51 11.50
N SER A 144 -8.15 6.86 12.65
CA SER A 144 -7.00 6.83 13.55
C SER A 144 -5.82 6.05 12.95
N ALA A 145 -4.60 6.27 13.45
CA ALA A 145 -3.44 5.49 13.04
C ALA A 145 -3.66 3.97 13.21
N LEU A 146 -4.32 3.56 14.31
CA LEU A 146 -4.63 2.15 14.56
C LEU A 146 -5.59 1.57 13.52
N TYR A 147 -6.54 2.38 13.05
CA TYR A 147 -7.46 2.00 11.97
C TYR A 147 -6.73 1.81 10.65
N GLU A 148 -5.75 2.64 10.31
CA GLU A 148 -4.95 2.44 9.09
C GLU A 148 -4.09 1.17 9.17
N TYR A 149 -3.51 0.90 10.35
CA TYR A 149 -2.74 -0.32 10.61
C TYR A 149 -3.59 -1.58 10.76
N SER A 150 -4.92 -1.50 10.76
CA SER A 150 -5.82 -2.66 10.72
C SER A 150 -5.55 -3.59 9.53
N THR A 151 -5.01 -3.05 8.43
CA THR A 151 -4.51 -3.80 7.27
C THR A 151 -3.56 -4.93 7.68
N ILE A 152 -2.68 -4.70 8.66
CA ILE A 152 -1.73 -5.70 9.18
C ILE A 152 -2.50 -6.84 9.87
N PHE A 153 -3.46 -6.49 10.73
CA PHE A 153 -4.28 -7.48 11.44
C PHE A 153 -5.16 -8.29 10.50
N PHE A 154 -5.65 -7.72 9.40
CA PHE A 154 -6.35 -8.50 8.38
C PHE A 154 -5.43 -9.52 7.70
N ILE A 155 -4.24 -9.10 7.25
CA ILE A 155 -3.28 -9.99 6.60
C ILE A 155 -2.93 -11.17 7.51
N VAL A 156 -2.62 -10.89 8.78
CA VAL A 156 -2.26 -11.91 9.77
C VAL A 156 -3.48 -12.73 10.21
N GLY A 157 -4.66 -12.12 10.30
CA GLY A 157 -5.90 -12.82 10.63
C GLY A 157 -6.26 -13.87 9.59
N PHE A 158 -6.19 -13.51 8.30
CA PHE A 158 -6.43 -14.47 7.23
C PHE A 158 -5.36 -15.56 7.15
N TRP A 159 -4.12 -15.23 7.51
CA TRP A 159 -3.06 -16.23 7.63
C TRP A 159 -3.41 -17.33 8.64
N PHE A 160 -3.83 -16.95 9.85
CA PHE A 160 -4.24 -17.92 10.89
C PHE A 160 -5.62 -18.55 10.67
N ALA A 161 -6.46 -17.96 9.82
CA ALA A 161 -7.72 -18.56 9.42
C ALA A 161 -7.52 -19.82 8.55
N GLY A 162 -6.37 -19.93 7.87
CA GLY A 162 -6.05 -21.07 7.01
C GLY A 162 -7.18 -21.34 6.02
N GLU A 163 -7.57 -22.61 5.86
CA GLU A 163 -8.67 -23.01 4.97
C GLU A 163 -10.05 -23.08 5.65
N LYS A 164 -10.15 -22.74 6.94
CA LYS A 164 -11.41 -22.86 7.69
C LYS A 164 -12.42 -21.83 7.17
N ARG A 165 -13.48 -22.31 6.52
CA ARG A 165 -14.48 -21.46 5.84
C ARG A 165 -15.11 -20.43 6.78
N TRP A 166 -15.49 -20.85 7.99
CA TRP A 166 -16.12 -19.96 8.96
C TRP A 166 -15.22 -18.80 9.37
N SER A 167 -13.98 -19.10 9.78
CA SER A 167 -12.95 -18.11 10.14
C SER A 167 -12.68 -17.11 9.00
N ASN A 168 -12.53 -17.62 7.78
CA ASN A 168 -12.35 -16.76 6.61
C ASN A 168 -13.58 -15.88 6.31
N ASN A 169 -14.80 -16.42 6.47
CA ASN A 169 -16.03 -15.67 6.22
C ASN A 169 -16.23 -14.56 7.25
N VAL A 170 -15.97 -14.82 8.54
CA VAL A 170 -16.02 -13.78 9.58
C VAL A 170 -15.07 -12.63 9.27
N LEU A 171 -13.80 -12.93 8.97
CA LEU A 171 -12.83 -11.90 8.58
C LEU A 171 -13.22 -11.16 7.31
N THR A 172 -13.81 -11.86 6.33
CA THR A 172 -14.31 -11.25 5.09
C THR A 172 -15.42 -10.26 5.37
N ILE A 173 -16.40 -10.61 6.22
CA ILE A 173 -17.50 -9.73 6.59
C ILE A 173 -16.96 -8.48 7.28
N ILE A 174 -16.09 -8.65 8.28
CA ILE A 174 -15.47 -7.53 8.99
C ILE A 174 -14.72 -6.63 8.01
N LEU A 175 -13.92 -7.21 7.10
CA LEU A 175 -13.18 -6.45 6.08
C LEU A 175 -14.12 -5.67 5.16
N LEU A 176 -15.22 -6.28 4.71
CA LEU A 176 -16.22 -5.59 3.88
C LEU A 176 -16.88 -4.44 4.63
N CYS A 177 -17.14 -4.56 5.93
CA CYS A 177 -17.61 -3.44 6.75
C CYS A 177 -16.59 -2.29 6.80
N TYR A 178 -15.29 -2.58 6.95
CA TYR A 178 -14.25 -1.55 6.84
C TYR A 178 -14.23 -0.90 5.45
N ALA A 179 -14.26 -1.69 4.39
CA ALA A 179 -14.23 -1.18 3.02
C ALA A 179 -15.45 -0.28 2.74
N ALA A 180 -16.65 -0.72 3.13
CA ALA A 180 -17.88 0.05 3.02
C ALA A 180 -17.81 1.35 3.81
N GLN A 181 -17.37 1.31 5.07
CA GLN A 181 -17.18 2.51 5.88
C GLN A 181 -16.23 3.51 5.21
N ASN A 182 -15.10 3.04 4.68
CA ASN A 182 -14.17 3.91 3.96
C ASN A 182 -14.81 4.48 2.69
N LEU A 183 -15.55 3.71 1.90
CA LEU A 183 -16.20 4.23 0.69
C LEU A 183 -17.25 5.31 1.02
N VAL A 184 -18.10 5.08 2.02
CA VAL A 184 -19.12 6.05 2.48
C VAL A 184 -18.46 7.37 2.93
N TYR A 185 -17.38 7.27 3.71
CA TYR A 185 -16.70 8.44 4.27
C TYR A 185 -15.50 8.94 3.42
N GLY A 186 -15.39 8.52 2.16
CA GLY A 186 -14.47 9.09 1.16
C GLY A 186 -13.04 8.52 1.15
N GLY A 187 -12.75 7.49 1.94
CA GLY A 187 -11.48 6.77 2.02
C GLY A 187 -11.25 5.75 0.89
N ARG A 188 -11.29 6.19 -0.38
CA ARG A 188 -11.15 5.30 -1.57
C ARG A 188 -9.89 4.43 -1.54
N VAL A 189 -8.74 5.01 -1.18
CA VAL A 189 -7.46 4.30 -1.14
C VAL A 189 -7.46 3.21 -0.07
N SER A 190 -7.94 3.51 1.14
CA SER A 190 -8.06 2.52 2.22
C SER A 190 -8.99 1.36 1.83
N ALA A 191 -10.13 1.66 1.19
CA ALA A 191 -11.03 0.64 0.69
C ALA A 191 -10.35 -0.24 -0.38
N LEU A 192 -9.61 0.37 -1.31
CA LEU A 192 -8.85 -0.37 -2.33
C LEU A 192 -7.82 -1.32 -1.70
N GLN A 193 -7.10 -0.89 -0.65
CA GLN A 193 -6.15 -1.76 0.05
C GLN A 193 -6.84 -2.99 0.66
N LEU A 194 -7.98 -2.80 1.32
CA LEU A 194 -8.74 -3.89 1.92
C LEU A 194 -9.33 -4.83 0.86
N LEU A 195 -9.89 -4.30 -0.23
CA LEU A 195 -10.37 -5.12 -1.34
C LEU A 195 -9.24 -5.89 -2.03
N THR A 196 -8.03 -5.32 -2.05
CA THR A 196 -6.82 -5.98 -2.57
C THR A 196 -6.40 -7.16 -1.68
N ILE A 197 -6.55 -7.07 -0.36
CA ILE A 197 -6.38 -8.21 0.56
C ILE A 197 -7.32 -9.35 0.16
N LEU A 198 -8.61 -9.06 0.01
CA LEU A 198 -9.60 -10.06 -0.41
C LEU A 198 -9.25 -10.65 -1.77
N PHE A 199 -8.83 -9.82 -2.72
CA PHE A 199 -8.39 -10.28 -4.02
C PHE A 199 -7.22 -11.26 -3.88
N PHE A 200 -6.13 -10.93 -3.19
CA PHE A 200 -4.99 -11.83 -3.10
C PHE A 200 -5.29 -13.15 -2.37
N ILE A 201 -6.16 -13.11 -1.36
CA ILE A 201 -6.47 -14.27 -0.53
C ILE A 201 -7.51 -15.18 -1.17
N ARG A 202 -8.57 -14.62 -1.76
CA ARG A 202 -9.70 -15.39 -2.31
C ARG A 202 -9.75 -15.42 -3.83
N GLY A 203 -9.50 -14.29 -4.48
CA GLY A 203 -9.72 -14.13 -5.92
C GLY A 203 -8.53 -14.47 -6.79
N SER A 204 -7.30 -14.23 -6.33
CA SER A 204 -6.13 -14.14 -7.19
C SER A 204 -5.94 -15.41 -8.00
N HIS A 205 -6.03 -16.58 -7.36
CA HIS A 205 -5.87 -17.90 -7.97
C HIS A 205 -6.81 -18.18 -9.16
N LEU A 206 -7.96 -17.49 -9.23
CA LEU A 206 -8.95 -17.66 -10.30
C LEU A 206 -8.65 -16.83 -11.54
N VAL A 207 -7.71 -15.87 -11.43
CA VAL A 207 -7.54 -14.81 -12.42
C VAL A 207 -6.10 -14.75 -12.92
N GLY A 208 -5.95 -14.78 -14.25
CA GLY A 208 -4.67 -14.55 -14.93
C GLY A 208 -4.43 -13.05 -15.21
N TRP A 209 -3.20 -12.71 -15.60
CA TRP A 209 -2.82 -11.32 -15.89
C TRP A 209 -3.68 -10.65 -16.98
N LYS A 210 -4.16 -11.44 -17.95
CA LYS A 210 -5.04 -10.98 -19.04
C LYS A 210 -6.37 -10.40 -18.55
N VAL A 211 -6.82 -10.81 -17.35
CA VAL A 211 -8.06 -10.34 -16.75
C VAL A 211 -7.78 -9.29 -15.67
N ILE A 212 -6.67 -9.41 -14.93
CA ILE A 212 -6.28 -8.41 -13.92
C ILE A 212 -6.08 -7.02 -14.53
N ALA A 213 -5.39 -6.94 -15.67
CA ALA A 213 -5.11 -5.67 -16.34
C ALA A 213 -6.40 -4.89 -16.71
N PRO A 214 -7.36 -5.45 -17.47
CA PRO A 214 -8.60 -4.75 -17.78
C PRO A 214 -9.48 -4.52 -16.54
N CYS A 215 -9.56 -5.48 -15.60
CA CYS A 215 -10.35 -5.30 -14.39
C CYS A 215 -9.82 -4.16 -13.50
N ALA A 216 -8.52 -3.92 -13.46
CA ALA A 216 -7.98 -2.78 -12.73
C ALA A 216 -8.39 -1.46 -13.36
N ILE A 217 -8.35 -1.35 -14.70
CA ILE A 217 -8.81 -0.16 -15.42
C ILE A 217 -10.29 0.11 -15.08
N CYS A 218 -11.15 -0.91 -15.20
CA CYS A 218 -12.56 -0.79 -14.84
C CYS A 218 -12.77 -0.44 -13.36
N GLY A 219 -11.99 -1.05 -12.45
CA GLY A 219 -12.06 -0.79 -11.02
C GLY A 219 -11.66 0.65 -10.66
N LEU A 220 -10.68 1.22 -11.36
CA LEU A 220 -10.26 2.61 -11.18
C LEU A 220 -11.32 3.59 -11.68
N ILE A 221 -11.96 3.30 -12.81
CA ILE A 221 -13.12 4.08 -13.29
C ILE A 221 -14.24 4.03 -12.26
N LEU A 222 -14.59 2.84 -11.75
CA LEU A 222 -15.63 2.67 -10.74
C LEU A 222 -15.33 3.45 -9.45
N MET A 223 -14.09 3.40 -8.96
CA MET A 223 -13.68 4.14 -7.76
C MET A 223 -13.73 5.66 -7.96
N THR A 224 -13.50 6.12 -9.19
CA THR A 224 -13.61 7.54 -9.54
C THR A 224 -15.08 7.97 -9.61
N LEU A 225 -15.96 7.15 -10.19
CA LEU A 225 -17.41 7.38 -10.19
C LEU A 225 -18.00 7.43 -8.78
N ILE A 226 -17.64 6.46 -7.91
CA ILE A 226 -18.06 6.46 -6.50
C ILE A 226 -17.61 7.74 -5.79
N GLY A 227 -16.40 8.23 -6.11
CA GLY A 227 -15.88 9.48 -5.56
C GLY A 227 -16.72 10.70 -5.95
N ASN A 228 -17.13 10.78 -7.22
CA ASN A 228 -17.91 11.90 -7.74
C ASN A 228 -19.36 11.91 -7.24
N LEU A 229 -19.97 10.73 -7.07
CA LEU A 229 -21.37 10.61 -6.65
C LEU A 229 -21.55 10.67 -5.13
N ARG A 230 -20.47 10.70 -4.34
CA ARG A 230 -20.45 10.47 -2.88
C ARG A 230 -21.53 11.18 -2.07
N THR A 231 -21.96 12.37 -2.46
CA THR A 231 -22.95 13.18 -1.73
C THR A 231 -24.38 12.98 -2.23
N THR A 232 -24.57 12.29 -3.35
CA THR A 232 -25.85 12.12 -4.04
C THR A 232 -26.09 10.69 -4.53
N ILE A 233 -25.29 9.67 -4.14
CA ILE A 233 -25.44 8.27 -4.63
C ILE A 233 -26.89 7.77 -4.61
N TRP A 234 -27.68 8.19 -3.62
CA TRP A 234 -29.08 7.77 -3.45
C TRP A 234 -30.08 8.62 -4.25
N ASP A 235 -29.67 9.82 -4.68
CA ASP A 235 -30.49 10.80 -5.41
C ASP A 235 -29.99 11.05 -6.84
N SER A 236 -28.89 10.42 -7.25
CA SER A 236 -28.21 10.65 -8.52
C SER A 236 -28.98 10.01 -9.66
N SER A 237 -29.30 10.81 -10.67
CA SER A 237 -29.93 10.39 -11.91
C SER A 237 -28.94 9.66 -12.84
N MET A 238 -29.46 8.93 -13.84
CA MET A 238 -28.60 8.36 -14.89
C MET A 238 -27.82 9.43 -15.66
N GLN A 239 -28.33 10.65 -15.73
CA GLN A 239 -27.65 11.77 -16.37
C GLN A 239 -26.40 12.18 -15.58
N ASP A 240 -26.46 12.22 -14.25
CA ASP A 240 -25.29 12.51 -13.40
C ASP A 240 -24.19 11.47 -13.56
N VAL A 241 -24.55 10.20 -13.78
CA VAL A 241 -23.61 9.12 -14.07
C VAL A 241 -22.92 9.36 -15.43
N VAL A 242 -23.68 9.70 -16.47
CA VAL A 242 -23.14 9.99 -17.81
C VAL A 242 -22.24 11.22 -17.78
N GLU A 243 -22.66 12.30 -17.12
CA GLU A 243 -21.85 13.52 -16.97
C GLU A 243 -20.56 13.23 -16.22
N SER A 244 -20.60 12.42 -15.16
CA SER A 244 -19.42 11.98 -14.43
C SER A 244 -18.48 11.16 -15.31
N VAL A 245 -18.99 10.27 -16.17
CA VAL A 245 -18.16 9.53 -17.15
C VAL A 245 -17.52 10.48 -18.16
N MET A 246 -18.30 11.39 -18.76
CA MET A 246 -17.81 12.36 -19.75
C MET A 246 -16.77 13.31 -19.15
N TYR A 247 -16.99 13.75 -17.92
CA TYR A 247 -16.01 14.52 -17.15
C TYR A 247 -14.69 13.75 -16.99
N ASN A 248 -14.76 12.46 -16.65
CA ASN A 248 -13.55 11.63 -16.50
C ASN A 248 -12.84 11.37 -17.83
N ILE A 249 -13.57 11.20 -18.94
CA ILE A 249 -13.01 11.10 -20.29
C ILE A 249 -12.25 12.38 -20.65
N GLY A 250 -12.84 13.55 -20.38
CA GLY A 250 -12.20 14.85 -20.62
C GLY A 250 -10.90 15.03 -19.83
N ARG A 251 -10.75 14.33 -18.71
CA ARG A 251 -9.53 14.32 -17.88
C ARG A 251 -8.60 13.14 -18.19
N GLY A 252 -8.84 12.41 -19.28
CA GLY A 252 -8.05 11.26 -19.69
C GLY A 252 -8.01 10.13 -18.66
N PHE A 253 -9.05 10.02 -17.82
CA PHE A 253 -9.07 9.14 -16.66
C PHE A 253 -7.87 9.31 -15.72
N ALA A 254 -7.31 10.52 -15.61
CA ALA A 254 -6.23 10.79 -14.68
C ALA A 254 -6.68 10.66 -13.22
N TRP A 255 -5.93 9.89 -12.44
CA TRP A 255 -6.19 9.67 -11.02
C TRP A 255 -5.91 10.93 -10.22
N ASP A 256 -6.96 11.47 -9.61
CA ASP A 256 -6.91 12.69 -8.81
C ASP A 256 -5.90 12.71 -7.68
N THR A 257 -5.79 11.58 -7.00
CA THR A 257 -4.88 11.40 -5.89
C THR A 257 -3.43 11.47 -6.37
N ALA A 258 -3.13 10.99 -7.59
CA ALA A 258 -1.78 10.97 -8.12
C ALA A 258 -1.28 12.38 -8.48
N TYR A 259 -2.04 13.16 -9.26
CA TYR A 259 -1.61 14.52 -9.60
C TYR A 259 -1.75 15.50 -8.41
N SER A 260 -2.68 15.26 -7.46
CA SER A 260 -2.72 16.01 -6.20
C SER A 260 -1.49 15.75 -5.32
N SER A 261 -1.06 14.48 -5.23
CA SER A 261 0.16 14.12 -4.50
C SER A 261 1.42 14.66 -5.18
N TRP A 262 1.41 14.77 -6.51
CA TRP A 262 2.48 15.42 -7.26
C TRP A 262 2.58 16.91 -6.93
N HIS A 263 1.46 17.63 -6.90
CA HIS A 263 1.44 19.03 -6.44
C HIS A 263 2.05 19.18 -5.05
N THR A 264 1.62 18.36 -4.08
CA THR A 264 2.22 18.33 -2.74
C THR A 264 3.73 18.02 -2.79
N SER A 265 4.19 17.20 -3.74
CA SER A 265 5.62 16.89 -3.87
C SER A 265 6.42 18.10 -4.35
N MET A 266 5.83 18.94 -5.22
CA MET A 266 6.48 20.15 -5.69
C MET A 266 6.62 21.17 -4.56
N THR A 267 5.64 21.25 -3.65
CA THR A 267 5.75 22.12 -2.47
C THR A 267 6.87 21.68 -1.52
N PHE A 268 7.26 20.40 -1.49
CA PHE A 268 8.45 19.96 -0.74
C PHE A 268 9.73 20.53 -1.34
N LEU A 269 9.86 20.49 -2.67
CA LEU A 269 11.01 21.05 -3.36
C LEU A 269 11.06 22.57 -3.29
N ASP A 270 9.89 23.22 -3.27
CA ASP A 270 9.77 24.67 -3.04
C ASP A 270 10.18 25.02 -1.60
N PHE A 271 9.73 24.23 -0.63
CA PHE A 271 10.09 24.39 0.78
C PHE A 271 11.59 24.23 1.06
N ASP A 272 12.31 23.42 0.28
CA ASP A 272 13.78 23.29 0.35
C ASP A 272 14.47 24.66 0.20
N GLN A 273 13.91 25.55 -0.62
CA GLN A 273 14.44 26.91 -0.82
C GLN A 273 14.28 27.80 0.42
N VAL A 274 13.31 27.48 1.29
CA VAL A 274 13.04 28.22 2.54
C VAL A 274 13.96 27.75 3.66
N VAL A 275 14.13 26.43 3.81
CA VAL A 275 14.79 25.85 5.00
C VAL A 275 16.27 25.57 4.81
N GLY A 276 16.73 25.44 3.57
CA GLY A 276 18.12 25.14 3.24
C GLY A 276 18.61 23.81 3.80
N GLU A 277 19.94 23.61 3.75
CA GLU A 277 20.56 22.32 4.05
C GLU A 277 20.39 21.86 5.51
N GLN A 278 20.52 22.78 6.47
CA GLN A 278 20.35 22.47 7.89
C GLN A 278 18.90 22.03 8.18
N GLY A 279 17.92 22.70 7.58
CA GLY A 279 16.52 22.34 7.70
C GLY A 279 16.23 20.94 7.14
N ARG A 280 16.74 20.63 5.94
CA ARG A 280 16.60 19.27 5.36
C ARG A 280 17.10 18.17 6.30
N GLN A 281 18.27 18.36 6.89
CA GLN A 281 18.86 17.39 7.82
C GLN A 281 18.01 17.23 9.08
N TYR A 282 17.49 18.33 9.63
CA TYR A 282 16.56 18.30 10.76
C TYR A 282 15.31 17.46 10.42
N TYR A 283 14.62 17.74 9.33
CA TYR A 283 13.40 17.00 8.96
C TYR A 283 13.68 15.52 8.64
N LEU A 284 14.84 15.21 8.04
CA LEU A 284 15.28 13.83 7.84
C LEU A 284 15.45 13.11 9.20
N GLN A 285 16.10 13.73 10.17
CA GLN A 285 16.29 13.16 11.51
C GLN A 285 14.93 12.93 12.21
N GLN A 286 14.02 13.91 12.18
CA GLN A 286 12.69 13.76 12.76
C GLN A 286 11.91 12.62 12.09
N TRP A 287 11.97 12.53 10.76
CA TRP A 287 11.34 11.42 10.04
C TRP A 287 11.93 10.06 10.45
N LEU A 288 13.26 9.92 10.54
CA LEU A 288 13.93 8.70 10.97
C LEU A 288 13.56 8.30 12.40
N LEU A 289 13.55 9.25 13.34
CA LEU A 289 13.13 9.01 14.72
C LEU A 289 11.67 8.53 14.79
N SER A 290 10.81 9.07 13.93
CA SER A 290 9.39 8.70 13.89
C SER A 290 9.13 7.28 13.41
N ILE A 291 10.09 6.64 12.73
CA ILE A 291 9.97 5.24 12.31
C ILE A 291 9.87 4.32 13.54
N VAL A 292 10.62 4.64 14.61
CA VAL A 292 10.67 3.82 15.84
C VAL A 292 9.75 4.39 16.92
N LEU A 293 9.86 5.69 17.22
CA LEU A 293 9.13 6.33 18.32
C LEU A 293 7.68 6.66 17.95
N GLY A 294 7.39 6.74 16.66
CA GLY A 294 6.09 7.06 16.12
C GLY A 294 5.86 8.55 15.86
N GLY A 295 5.25 8.85 14.71
CA GLY A 295 5.01 10.22 14.23
C GLY A 295 3.97 11.04 14.99
N SER A 296 3.34 10.50 16.04
CA SER A 296 2.56 11.28 17.01
C SER A 296 3.43 11.82 18.14
N SER A 297 4.58 11.18 18.38
CA SER A 297 5.50 11.50 19.47
C SER A 297 6.70 12.32 19.01
N VAL A 298 6.98 12.31 17.71
CA VAL A 298 8.08 13.07 17.09
C VAL A 298 7.49 14.25 16.33
N ALA A 299 7.80 15.46 16.78
CA ALA A 299 7.38 16.69 16.11
C ALA A 299 7.98 16.78 14.70
N ASP A 300 7.28 17.44 13.79
CA ASP A 300 7.73 17.72 12.42
C ASP A 300 8.12 16.51 11.57
N SER A 301 7.84 15.29 12.03
CA SER A 301 8.27 14.07 11.34
C SER A 301 7.46 13.77 10.06
N GLN A 302 6.38 14.51 9.85
CA GLN A 302 5.50 14.40 8.68
C GLN A 302 5.70 15.63 7.80
N LEU A 303 6.53 15.51 6.77
CA LEU A 303 6.86 16.60 5.87
C LEU A 303 5.62 17.29 5.29
N ALA A 304 4.62 16.51 4.87
CA ALA A 304 3.35 17.03 4.36
C ALA A 304 2.54 17.83 5.40
N PHE A 305 2.74 17.61 6.70
CA PHE A 305 2.10 18.42 7.73
C PHE A 305 2.83 19.76 7.90
N VAL A 306 4.15 19.73 7.84
CA VAL A 306 5.01 20.92 7.93
C VAL A 306 4.76 21.85 6.74
N THR A 307 4.86 21.35 5.51
CA THR A 307 4.74 22.18 4.30
C THR A 307 3.34 22.77 4.11
N ARG A 308 2.33 22.18 4.73
CA ARG A 308 0.94 22.67 4.65
C ARG A 308 0.73 24.01 5.35
N GLN A 309 1.65 24.36 6.26
CA GLN A 309 1.67 25.68 6.90
C GLN A 309 2.14 26.79 5.94
N PHE A 310 2.85 26.41 4.86
CA PHE A 310 3.44 27.34 3.89
C PHE A 310 2.69 27.33 2.56
N TYR A 311 2.20 26.17 2.14
CA TYR A 311 1.63 25.96 0.82
C TYR A 311 0.26 25.28 0.91
N PRO A 312 -0.73 25.69 0.09
CA PRO A 312 -2.01 25.00 0.03
C PRO A 312 -1.85 23.64 -0.68
N HIS A 313 -2.14 22.55 0.04
CA HIS A 313 -2.20 21.20 -0.51
C HIS A 313 -2.98 20.23 0.41
N TRP A 314 -3.21 19.00 -0.07
CA TRP A 314 -4.10 17.99 0.55
C TRP A 314 -3.34 16.78 1.13
N PHE A 315 -2.19 17.04 1.76
CA PHE A 315 -1.22 16.03 2.20
C PHE A 315 -0.74 15.11 1.06
N GLY A 316 -0.10 14.01 1.44
CA GLY A 316 0.47 13.03 0.52
C GLY A 316 1.84 13.43 -0.01
N GLY A 317 2.27 12.79 -1.09
CA GLY A 317 3.54 13.03 -1.75
C GLY A 317 4.02 11.79 -2.51
N VAL A 318 4.67 12.01 -3.64
CA VAL A 318 5.22 10.95 -4.48
C VAL A 318 6.53 10.48 -3.89
N TYR A 319 6.62 9.18 -3.61
CA TYR A 319 7.70 8.52 -2.86
C TYR A 319 9.11 9.06 -3.14
N PRO A 320 9.63 9.08 -4.39
CA PRO A 320 10.99 9.53 -4.66
C PRO A 320 11.24 10.99 -4.26
N ILE A 321 10.22 11.86 -4.29
CA ILE A 321 10.39 13.28 -4.03
C ILE A 321 10.61 13.56 -2.54
N PHE A 322 10.11 12.72 -1.62
CA PHE A 322 10.49 12.82 -0.21
C PHE A 322 12.00 12.68 -0.02
N PHE A 323 12.62 11.71 -0.69
CA PHE A 323 14.05 11.47 -0.57
C PHE A 323 14.88 12.47 -1.38
N GLN A 324 14.34 12.97 -2.50
CA GLN A 324 14.91 14.13 -3.19
C GLN A 324 14.96 15.35 -2.28
N PHE A 325 13.90 15.62 -1.50
CA PHE A 325 13.91 16.68 -0.51
C PHE A 325 14.95 16.41 0.59
N TYR A 326 15.01 15.21 1.18
CA TYR A 326 15.92 14.97 2.30
C TYR A 326 17.41 14.96 1.94
N LEU A 327 17.77 14.33 0.82
CA LEU A 327 19.16 13.98 0.48
C LEU A 327 19.52 14.30 -1.00
N GLY A 328 18.67 15.04 -1.71
CA GLY A 328 18.86 15.34 -3.12
C GLY A 328 18.88 14.08 -4.00
N VAL A 329 19.68 14.14 -5.07
CA VAL A 329 19.85 13.04 -6.06
C VAL A 329 20.24 11.72 -5.38
N ILE A 330 21.09 11.76 -4.36
CA ILE A 330 21.52 10.58 -3.61
C ILE A 330 20.33 9.93 -2.91
N GLY A 331 19.43 10.72 -2.31
CA GLY A 331 18.21 10.23 -1.71
C GLY A 331 17.33 9.48 -2.69
N THR A 332 17.12 10.06 -3.88
CA THR A 332 16.35 9.43 -4.95
C THR A 332 16.94 8.06 -5.35
N ILE A 333 18.26 7.97 -5.52
CA ILE A 333 18.96 6.71 -5.84
C ILE A 333 18.78 5.67 -4.71
N LEU A 334 19.02 6.06 -3.45
CA LEU A 334 18.88 5.17 -2.30
C LEU A 334 17.45 4.66 -2.14
N SER A 335 16.46 5.53 -2.35
CA SER A 335 15.04 5.17 -2.28
C SER A 335 14.66 4.16 -3.37
N ALA A 336 15.17 4.34 -4.60
CA ALA A 336 14.97 3.39 -5.70
C ALA A 336 15.62 2.04 -5.41
N ALA A 337 16.85 2.03 -4.88
CA ALA A 337 17.54 0.81 -4.48
C ALA A 337 16.78 0.07 -3.36
N TRP A 338 16.24 0.79 -2.37
CA TRP A 338 15.40 0.21 -1.32
C TRP A 338 14.14 -0.45 -1.88
N ILE A 339 13.39 0.24 -2.74
CA ILE A 339 12.22 -0.34 -3.41
C ILE A 339 12.62 -1.55 -4.25
N ALA A 340 13.76 -1.52 -4.92
CA ALA A 340 14.27 -2.65 -5.68
C ALA A 340 14.53 -3.88 -4.77
N VAL A 341 15.09 -3.68 -3.57
CA VAL A 341 15.25 -4.74 -2.56
C VAL A 341 13.89 -5.32 -2.17
N LEU A 342 12.90 -4.47 -1.89
CA LEU A 342 11.54 -4.93 -1.59
C LEU A 342 10.93 -5.72 -2.74
N MET A 343 11.07 -5.26 -3.98
CA MET A 343 10.56 -5.97 -5.16
C MET A 343 11.24 -7.33 -5.36
N ARG A 344 12.54 -7.46 -5.07
CA ARG A 344 13.21 -8.76 -5.04
C ARG A 344 12.64 -9.68 -3.96
N LEU A 345 12.30 -9.15 -2.78
CA LEU A 345 11.67 -9.93 -1.71
C LEU A 345 10.23 -10.35 -2.05
N VAL A 346 9.44 -9.47 -2.68
CA VAL A 346 8.11 -9.79 -3.23
C VAL A 346 8.22 -10.88 -4.29
N ASN A 347 9.18 -10.77 -5.21
CA ASN A 347 9.42 -11.79 -6.23
C ASN A 347 9.76 -13.16 -5.60
N LYS A 348 10.57 -13.16 -4.53
CA LYS A 348 10.93 -14.38 -3.79
C LYS A 348 9.77 -14.96 -2.97
N SER A 349 8.91 -14.13 -2.38
CA SER A 349 7.77 -14.58 -1.57
C SER A 349 6.72 -15.29 -2.42
N ALA A 350 6.60 -14.89 -3.70
CA ALA A 350 5.71 -15.51 -4.67
C ALA A 350 5.93 -17.02 -4.86
N SER A 351 7.18 -17.50 -4.66
CA SER A 351 7.55 -18.92 -4.83
C SER A 351 7.46 -19.76 -3.56
N SER A 352 7.34 -19.12 -2.40
CA SER A 352 7.22 -19.83 -1.11
C SER A 352 5.77 -19.91 -0.63
N ALA A 353 4.83 -19.50 -1.47
CA ALA A 353 3.41 -19.63 -1.23
C ALA A 353 3.02 -21.13 -1.17
N GLY A 354 2.77 -21.62 0.04
CA GLY A 354 2.12 -22.92 0.24
C GLY A 354 2.95 -24.11 0.66
N VAL A 355 4.18 -23.91 1.12
CA VAL A 355 4.91 -24.93 1.90
C VAL A 355 4.85 -24.52 3.38
N GLU A 356 4.82 -25.47 4.31
CA GLU A 356 5.14 -25.16 5.72
C GLU A 356 6.50 -24.51 5.74
N GLY A 357 6.48 -23.19 5.89
CA GLY A 357 7.65 -22.38 5.76
C GLY A 357 8.42 -22.38 7.07
N THR A 358 9.71 -22.13 6.98
CA THR A 358 10.43 -21.63 8.15
C THR A 358 9.82 -20.30 8.61
N LEU A 359 9.97 -19.95 9.89
CA LEU A 359 9.49 -18.68 10.45
C LEU A 359 9.86 -17.47 9.56
N THR A 360 11.03 -17.49 8.95
CA THR A 360 11.52 -16.43 8.05
C THR A 360 10.75 -16.37 6.72
N GLN A 361 10.36 -17.52 6.16
CA GLN A 361 9.54 -17.57 4.95
C GLN A 361 8.13 -17.04 5.21
N ASP A 362 7.56 -17.38 6.36
CA ASP A 362 6.23 -16.95 6.81
C ASP A 362 6.18 -15.44 7.05
N LEU A 363 7.16 -14.93 7.79
CA LEU A 363 7.36 -13.49 8.00
C LEU A 363 7.47 -12.73 6.68
N ARG A 364 8.28 -13.25 5.76
CA ARG A 364 8.45 -12.63 4.45
C ARG A 364 7.15 -12.62 3.65
N ALA A 365 6.34 -13.68 3.69
CA ALA A 365 5.06 -13.72 3.00
C ALA A 365 4.11 -12.63 3.52
N LEU A 366 3.95 -12.54 4.85
CA LEU A 366 3.08 -11.54 5.49
C LEU A 366 3.54 -10.10 5.19
N CYS A 367 4.83 -9.82 5.40
CA CYS A 367 5.40 -8.50 5.19
C CYS A 367 5.36 -8.07 3.72
N MET A 368 5.66 -8.97 2.78
CA MET A 368 5.66 -8.63 1.36
C MET A 368 4.24 -8.46 0.81
N LEU A 369 3.26 -9.21 1.32
CA LEU A 369 1.86 -8.94 1.01
C LEU A 369 1.44 -7.55 1.49
N TYR A 370 1.86 -7.14 2.69
CA TYR A 370 1.63 -5.78 3.19
C TYR A 370 2.25 -4.71 2.28
N VAL A 371 3.50 -4.89 1.82
CA VAL A 371 4.15 -3.97 0.87
C VAL A 371 3.36 -3.88 -0.45
N VAL A 372 2.89 -5.01 -0.97
CA VAL A 372 2.10 -5.06 -2.21
C VAL A 372 0.78 -4.33 -2.04
N ILE A 373 0.04 -4.61 -0.96
CA ILE A 373 -1.26 -3.97 -0.70
C ILE A 373 -1.11 -2.47 -0.44
N SER A 374 -0.03 -2.05 0.21
CA SER A 374 0.18 -0.65 0.58
C SER A 374 0.73 0.25 -0.53
N VAL A 375 0.93 -0.26 -1.75
CA VAL A 375 1.46 0.55 -2.88
C VAL A 375 0.73 1.86 -3.14
N PRO A 376 -0.62 1.95 -3.10
CA PRO A 376 -1.27 3.23 -3.32
C PRO A 376 -0.83 4.29 -2.29
N ARG A 377 -0.57 3.88 -1.05
CA ARG A 377 -0.15 4.78 0.03
C ARG A 377 1.35 5.01 0.07
N TRP A 378 2.17 3.98 -0.07
CA TRP A 378 3.62 4.20 0.01
C TRP A 378 4.14 4.97 -1.19
N TYR A 379 3.48 4.84 -2.36
CA TYR A 379 3.87 5.56 -3.56
C TYR A 379 3.36 7.01 -3.60
N LEU A 380 2.12 7.26 -3.16
CA LEU A 380 1.47 8.58 -3.29
C LEU A 380 1.22 9.34 -1.98
N TYR A 381 1.38 8.71 -0.81
CA TYR A 381 1.06 9.37 0.46
C TYR A 381 2.29 9.60 1.31
N THR A 382 3.02 8.54 1.63
CA THR A 382 4.12 8.63 2.59
C THR A 382 5.06 7.41 2.53
N PRO A 383 6.39 7.61 2.60
CA PRO A 383 7.35 6.52 2.72
C PRO A 383 7.22 5.74 4.05
N SER A 384 6.47 6.27 5.02
CA SER A 384 6.25 5.64 6.33
C SER A 384 5.58 4.26 6.23
N GLN A 385 4.83 3.98 5.16
CA GLN A 385 4.21 2.67 4.95
C GLN A 385 5.26 1.57 4.70
N VAL A 386 6.28 1.82 3.88
CA VAL A 386 7.35 0.84 3.57
C VAL A 386 8.54 0.89 4.53
N THR A 387 8.47 1.73 5.56
CA THR A 387 9.47 1.83 6.63
C THR A 387 8.84 1.45 7.96
N ARG A 388 8.16 2.38 8.64
CA ARG A 388 7.46 2.14 9.91
C ARG A 388 6.37 1.09 9.80
N GLY A 389 5.49 1.19 8.80
CA GLY A 389 4.38 0.27 8.61
C GLY A 389 4.88 -1.17 8.37
N LEU A 390 5.94 -1.31 7.59
CA LEU A 390 6.62 -2.58 7.36
C LEU A 390 7.29 -3.12 8.64
N LEU A 391 7.93 -2.25 9.44
CA LEU A 391 8.50 -2.62 10.75
C LEU A 391 7.41 -3.11 11.72
N LEU A 392 6.28 -2.41 11.81
CA LEU A 392 5.14 -2.83 12.62
C LEU A 392 4.56 -4.16 12.13
N CYS A 393 4.42 -4.33 10.82
CA CYS A 393 3.97 -5.59 10.23
C CYS A 393 4.92 -6.74 10.57
N PHE A 394 6.23 -6.51 10.51
CA PHE A 394 7.25 -7.47 10.91
C PHE A 394 7.13 -7.86 12.38
N VAL A 395 7.08 -6.90 13.29
CA VAL A 395 6.99 -7.15 14.74
C VAL A 395 5.70 -7.89 15.09
N VAL A 396 4.55 -7.42 14.61
CA VAL A 396 3.24 -8.05 14.88
C VAL A 396 3.20 -9.48 14.34
N SER A 397 3.66 -9.70 13.11
CA SER A 397 3.71 -11.02 12.52
C SER A 397 4.65 -11.96 13.29
N MET A 398 5.81 -11.46 13.70
CA MET A 398 6.80 -12.24 14.45
C MET A 398 6.24 -12.71 15.79
N VAL A 399 5.66 -11.80 16.56
CA VAL A 399 5.05 -12.13 17.86
C VAL A 399 3.95 -13.16 17.68
N LEU A 400 3.03 -12.96 16.73
CA LEU A 400 1.89 -13.87 16.56
C LEU A 400 2.30 -15.25 16.02
N LEU A 401 3.29 -15.32 15.13
CA LEU A 401 3.85 -16.61 14.67
C LEU A 401 4.56 -17.37 15.80
N LEU A 402 5.26 -16.65 16.69
CA LEU A 402 5.87 -17.27 17.88
C LEU A 402 4.81 -17.79 18.85
N VAL A 403 3.74 -17.02 19.09
CA VAL A 403 2.60 -17.44 19.92
C VAL A 403 1.94 -18.70 19.34
N ASP A 404 1.70 -18.76 18.03
CA ASP A 404 1.15 -19.94 17.36
C ASP A 404 2.02 -21.19 17.54
N LYS A 405 3.35 -21.02 17.44
CA LYS A 405 4.31 -22.11 17.69
C LYS A 405 4.30 -22.60 19.14
N LEU A 406 4.15 -21.70 20.10
CA LEU A 406 4.05 -22.07 21.53
C LEU A 406 2.73 -22.81 21.81
N MET A 407 1.61 -22.33 21.25
CA MET A 407 0.30 -22.96 21.40
C MET A 407 0.25 -24.38 20.80
N SER A 408 0.82 -24.56 19.62
CA SER A 408 0.88 -25.87 18.96
C SER A 408 1.72 -26.87 19.75
N SER A 409 2.87 -26.46 20.28
CA SER A 409 3.72 -27.30 21.14
C SER A 409 3.00 -27.72 22.43
N GLY A 410 2.35 -26.80 23.13
CA GLY A 410 1.58 -27.09 24.34
C GLY A 410 0.39 -28.02 24.09
N SER A 411 -0.29 -27.86 22.96
CA SER A 411 -1.41 -28.75 22.57
C SER A 411 -0.96 -30.19 22.33
N MET A 412 0.25 -30.38 21.79
CA MET A 412 0.83 -31.69 21.53
C MET A 412 1.22 -32.40 22.83
N GLN A 413 1.82 -31.67 23.79
CA GLN A 413 2.12 -32.19 25.11
C GLN A 413 0.86 -32.61 25.87
N LEU A 414 -0.22 -31.82 25.81
CA LEU A 414 -1.52 -32.14 26.41
C LEU A 414 -2.17 -33.38 25.79
N LYS A 415 -2.11 -33.54 24.45
CA LYS A 415 -2.58 -34.76 23.78
C LYS A 415 -1.79 -35.99 24.22
N ASN A 416 -0.46 -35.88 24.28
CA ASN A 416 0.40 -36.99 24.71
C ASN A 416 0.13 -37.37 26.18
N ALA A 417 -0.05 -36.39 27.07
CA ALA A 417 -0.40 -36.62 28.47
C ALA A 417 -1.78 -37.29 28.62
N ARG A 418 -2.79 -36.87 27.85
CA ARG A 418 -4.12 -37.51 27.84
C ARG A 418 -4.06 -38.95 27.32
N ASN A 419 -3.33 -39.20 26.24
CA ASN A 419 -3.16 -40.54 25.71
C ASN A 419 -2.45 -41.46 26.71
N LYS A 420 -1.40 -40.97 27.38
CA LYS A 420 -0.70 -41.72 28.43
C LYS A 420 -1.65 -42.10 29.57
N LYS A 421 -2.44 -41.14 30.07
CA LYS A 421 -3.42 -41.38 31.13
C LYS A 421 -4.52 -42.35 30.71
N ALA A 422 -4.96 -42.31 29.45
CA ALA A 422 -5.95 -43.25 28.92
C ALA A 422 -5.40 -44.69 28.79
N ILE A 423 -4.12 -44.83 28.41
CA ILE A 423 -3.43 -46.12 28.35
C ILE A 423 -3.24 -46.71 29.76
N GLU A 424 -2.84 -45.88 30.73
CA GLU A 424 -2.71 -46.29 32.14
C GLU A 424 -4.07 -46.74 32.71
N LEU A 425 -5.15 -46.02 32.40
CA LEU A 425 -6.50 -46.39 32.83
C LEU A 425 -6.97 -47.72 32.23
N ARG A 426 -6.68 -47.98 30.95
CA ARG A 426 -7.00 -49.27 30.30
C ARG A 426 -6.26 -50.44 30.95
N ARG A 427 -4.97 -50.28 31.23
CA ARG A 427 -4.17 -51.32 31.92
C ARG A 427 -4.71 -51.63 33.30
N TYR A 428 -5.16 -50.62 34.05
CA TYR A 428 -5.76 -50.83 35.37
C TYR A 428 -7.07 -51.63 35.30
N ILE A 429 -7.92 -51.32 34.31
CA ILE A 429 -9.18 -52.05 34.08
C ILE A 429 -8.92 -53.50 33.64
N GLU A 430 -7.90 -53.76 32.82
CA GLU A 430 -7.54 -55.12 32.36
C GLU A 430 -6.85 -55.96 33.45
N SER A 431 -6.30 -55.33 34.49
CA SER A 431 -5.66 -56.01 35.63
C SER A 431 -6.57 -56.20 36.85
N SER A 432 -7.80 -55.68 36.80
CA SER A 432 -8.84 -55.81 37.84
C SER A 432 -9.88 -56.83 37.39
#